data_AF-A0A662KLC2-F1
#
_entry.id   AF-A0A662KLC2-F1
#
_cell.length_a   1.000
_cell.length_b   1.000
_cell.length_c   1.000
_cell.angle_alpha   90.00
_cell.angle_beta   90.00
_cell.angle_gamma   90.00
#
_symmetry.space_group_name_H-M   'P 1'
#
loop_
_entity.id
_entity.type
_entity.pdbx_description
1 polymer ?
#
loop_
_entity_poly.entity_id
_entity_poly.type
_entity_poly.pdbx_seq_one_letter_code
_entity_poly.pdbx_strand_id
1 'polypeptide(L)' 'MFEENLSRYSPSSKAEEEILNLAESYYRDARYYLEKGDLFTAFGCINYAHGLLDALIKLK' A
#
# COMPACT_ATOMS: atom_id res chain seq x y z
N MET A 1 8.92 3.47 6.19
CA MET A 1 8.36 4.40 5.17
C MET A 1 6.91 4.09 4.80
N PHE A 2 6.54 2.92 4.23
CA PHE A 2 5.11 2.58 4.01
C PHE A 2 4.31 2.48 5.31
N GLU A 3 4.80 1.69 6.27
CA GLU A 3 4.16 1.48 7.58
C GLU A 3 4.04 2.78 8.40
N GLU A 4 5.01 3.70 8.26
CA GLU A 4 4.95 5.03 8.86
C GLU A 4 3.79 5.84 8.29
N ASN A 5 3.63 5.87 6.96
CA ASN A 5 2.49 6.55 6.32
C ASN A 5 1.16 5.88 6.69
N LEU A 6 1.13 4.55 6.82
CA LEU A 6 -0.07 3.80 7.19
C LEU A 6 -0.56 4.22 8.58
N SER A 7 0.34 4.37 9.54
CA SER A 7 -0.01 4.81 10.90
C SER A 7 -0.62 6.21 11.00
N ARG A 8 -0.43 7.03 9.95
CA ARG A 8 -0.90 8.42 9.89
C ARG A 8 -2.28 8.55 9.23
N TYR A 9 -2.80 7.48 8.65
CA TYR A 9 -4.09 7.46 8.00
C TYR A 9 -5.12 6.68 8.82
N SER A 10 -6.37 7.12 8.79
CA SER A 10 -7.50 6.38 9.38
C SER A 10 -8.69 6.55 8.45
N PRO A 11 -9.29 5.48 7.93
CA PRO A 11 -10.38 5.59 6.97
C PRO A 11 -11.64 6.17 7.62
N SER A 12 -12.34 7.08 6.93
CA SER A 12 -13.62 7.67 7.35
C SER A 12 -14.84 7.10 6.60
N SER A 13 -14.60 6.28 5.58
CA SER A 13 -15.65 5.66 4.78
C SER A 13 -15.28 4.23 4.39
N LYS A 14 -16.29 3.42 4.05
CA LYS A 14 -16.07 2.05 3.57
C LYS A 14 -15.20 2.01 2.31
N ALA A 15 -15.36 2.99 1.42
CA ALA A 15 -14.55 3.09 0.22
C ALA A 15 -13.06 3.32 0.54
N GLU A 16 -12.77 4.20 1.51
CA GLU A 16 -11.39 4.40 1.97
C GLU A 16 -10.82 3.16 2.64
N GLU A 17 -11.63 2.43 3.42
CA GLU A 17 -11.23 1.17 4.06
C GLU A 17 -10.88 0.10 3.01
N GLU A 18 -11.68 -0.03 1.95
CA GLU A 18 -11.39 -0.96 0.84
C GLU A 18 -10.09 -0.59 0.11
N ILE A 19 -9.85 0.70 -0.15
CA ILE A 19 -8.59 1.17 -0.77
C ILE A 19 -7.39 0.94 0.15
N LEU A 20 -7.55 1.17 1.45
CA LEU A 20 -6.49 0.94 2.45
C LEU A 20 -6.12 -0.54 2.54
N ASN A 21 -7.13 -1.42 2.60
CA ASN A 21 -6.94 -2.86 2.59
C ASN A 21 -6.24 -3.34 1.29
N LEU A 22 -6.55 -2.72 0.15
CA LEU A 22 -5.87 -3.00 -1.12
C LEU A 22 -4.40 -2.57 -1.07
N ALA A 23 -4.11 -1.39 -0.53
CA ALA A 23 -2.73 -0.91 -0.34
C ALA A 23 -1.92 -1.87 0.56
N GLU A 24 -2.50 -2.32 1.67
CA GLU A 24 -1.87 -3.31 2.55
C GLU A 24 -1.64 -4.66 1.85
N SER A 25 -2.58 -5.10 1.02
CA SER A 25 -2.46 -6.35 0.26
C SER A 25 -1.26 -6.28 -0.71
N TYR A 26 -1.13 -5.19 -1.46
CA TYR A 26 0.02 -4.98 -2.34
C TYR A 26 1.35 -4.79 -1.59
N TYR A 27 1.33 -4.22 -0.37
CA TYR A 27 2.50 -4.19 0.49
C TYR A 27 2.97 -5.61 0.87
N ARG A 28 2.03 -6.50 1.22
CA ARG A 28 2.33 -7.92 1.50
C ARG A 28 2.85 -8.65 0.26
N ASP A 29 2.26 -8.38 -0.90
CA ASP A 29 2.73 -8.95 -2.17
C ASP A 29 4.16 -8.49 -2.49
N ALA A 30 4.47 -7.21 -2.27
CA ALA A 30 5.82 -6.68 -2.48
C ALA A 30 6.85 -7.43 -1.62
N ARG A 31 6.52 -7.70 -0.36
CA ARG A 31 7.35 -8.50 0.56
C ARG A 31 7.50 -9.93 0.05
N TYR A 32 6.41 -10.56 -0.40
CA TYR A 32 6.41 -11.91 -0.95
C TYR A 32 7.33 -12.03 -2.19
N TYR A 33 7.18 -11.15 -3.18
CA TYR A 33 7.98 -11.19 -4.40
C TYR A 33 9.45 -10.82 -4.14
N LEU A 34 9.70 -9.92 -3.18
CA LEU A 34 11.06 -9.59 -2.76
C LEU A 34 11.78 -10.82 -2.16
N GLU A 35 11.11 -11.57 -1.29
CA GLU A 35 11.64 -12.81 -0.70
C GLU A 35 11.89 -13.90 -1.75
N LYS A 36 11.14 -13.89 -2.86
CA LYS A 36 11.34 -14.79 -4.01
C LYS A 36 12.45 -14.34 -4.96
N GLY A 37 13.01 -13.14 -4.79
CA GLY A 37 14.00 -12.55 -5.69
C GLY A 37 13.40 -11.96 -6.97
N ASP A 38 12.07 -11.88 -7.10
CA ASP A 38 11.41 -11.19 -8.20
C ASP A 38 11.33 -9.69 -7.90
N LEU A 39 12.44 -9.00 -8.15
CA LEU A 39 12.61 -7.59 -7.84
C LEU A 39 11.69 -6.68 -8.67
N PHE A 40 11.38 -7.06 -9.92
CA PHE A 40 10.55 -6.23 -10.79
C PHE A 40 9.09 -6.23 -10.29
N THR A 41 8.54 -7.40 -9.99
CA THR A 41 7.19 -7.52 -9.45
C THR A 41 7.11 -6.91 -8.06
N ALA A 42 8.10 -7.17 -7.19
CA ALA A 42 8.18 -6.56 -5.87
C ALA A 42 8.17 -5.03 -5.92
N PHE A 43 8.97 -4.45 -6.83
CA PHE A 43 9.02 -3.00 -7.05
C PHE A 43 7.69 -2.45 -7.58
N GLY A 44 7.02 -3.17 -8.49
CA GLY A 44 5.68 -2.81 -8.95
C GLY A 44 4.66 -2.77 -7.82
N CYS A 45 4.62 -3.83 -6.99
CA CYS A 45 3.69 -3.95 -5.89
C CYS A 45 3.86 -2.84 -4.84
N ILE A 46 5.11 -2.53 -4.44
CA ILE A 46 5.35 -1.50 -3.43
C ILE A 46 4.98 -0.10 -3.92
N ASN A 47 5.26 0.21 -5.21
CA ASN A 47 4.87 1.50 -5.79
C ASN A 47 3.36 1.65 -5.89
N TYR A 48 2.64 0.58 -6.24
CA TYR A 48 1.18 0.62 -6.29
C TYR A 48 0.57 0.78 -4.89
N ALA A 49 1.09 0.06 -3.89
CA ALA A 49 0.69 0.23 -2.49
C ALA A 49 0.86 1.69 -2.03
N HIS A 50 2.03 2.28 -2.28
CA HIS A 50 2.29 3.69 -1.99
C HIS A 50 1.34 4.62 -2.72
N GLY A 51 1.11 4.41 -4.03
CA GLY A 51 0.20 5.25 -4.82
C GLY A 51 -1.22 5.28 -4.28
N LEU A 52 -1.76 4.14 -3.83
CA LEU A 52 -3.08 4.07 -3.20
C LEU A 52 -3.12 4.83 -1.87
N LEU A 53 -2.13 4.60 -1.00
CA LEU A 53 -2.06 5.26 0.31
C LEU A 53 -1.84 6.77 0.19
N ASP A 54 -0.97 7.21 -0.72
CA ASP A 54 -0.71 8.62 -0.97
C ASP A 54 -1.94 9.33 -1.55
N ALA A 55 -2.72 8.64 -2.39
CA ALA A 55 -4.01 9.16 -2.87
C ALA A 55 -5.00 9.36 -1.73
N LEU A 56 -5.12 8.40 -0.81
CA LEU A 56 -5.95 8.52 0.39
C LEU A 56 -5.51 9.69 1.28
N ILE A 57 -4.21 9.79 1.56
CA ILE A 57 -3.64 10.88 2.37
C ILE A 57 -3.90 12.26 1.74
N LYS A 58 -3.83 12.38 0.41
CA LYS A 58 -4.09 13.64 -0.32
C LYS A 58 -5.55 14.07 -0.34
N LEU A 59 -6.50 13.13 -0.17
CA LEU A 59 -7.93 13.41 -0.17
C LEU A 59 -8.44 13.87 1.20
N LYS A 60 -7.62 13.76 2.25
CA LYS A 60 -7.86 14.32 3.58
C LYS A 60 -7.19 15.67 3.75
#